data_AF-A0A535IPH7-F1
#
_entry.id   AF-A0A535IPH7-F1
#
_cell.length_a   1.000
_cell.length_b   1.000
_cell.length_c   1.000
_cell.angle_alpha   90.00
_cell.angle_beta   90.00
_cell.angle_gamma   90.00
#
_symmetry.space_group_name_H-M   'P 1'
#
loop_
_entity.id
_entity.type
_entity.pdbx_description
1 polymer ?
#
loop_
_entity_poly.entity_id
_entity_poly.type
_entity_poly.pdbx_seq_one_letter_code
_entity_poly.pdbx_strand_id
1 'polypeptide(L)'
;MAAMCSAWRCAGKRWRRLASASRFSSMCWTHMATCWPSATPSRWPTCTRRASGRWAKSSATCTAFACPRMCKPSQSVSRLAFTTHRRTSACPYARSMGSPCLTTSSWSVAWVQLLSGAKGARMAHVVFGLVLVVNLVATSVIAANHLEPFADLATYYQEGQMLAQGRGFTQPIKLNVHSRFTEAPYPIADRLFFPIAVAAALSLFGDSLAVANVVAAASMALTALPLYLLGRQLFDSRVALLAIALFALNPFYYIVGIQAWTDLSATLFYYLCLLALASYFLSPSSANALLSGAWLTLAALTREESILLVLPLVVVWWWRGRNLAHGALFALAPLTGFGLRAVYLAQTFGNPLYTERPYFLLPRWSLWYYLGTFTPQEYLDYVGGIGGALAIRLYNYARFVENIFSDGMGYFTQVGLMPALMLFAIGAAYRFPQMREQRRLRLLLTATVAVQLLLSLGYVGYAGN
;
A
#
# COMPACT_ATOMS: atom_id res chain seq x y z
N MET A 1 -24.93 -1.21 36.01
CA MET A 1 -23.51 -0.83 36.29
C MET A 1 -22.88 -1.59 37.45
N ALA A 2 -23.50 -1.69 38.65
CA ALA A 2 -22.90 -2.41 39.79
C ALA A 2 -22.64 -3.93 39.54
N ALA A 3 -23.51 -4.60 38.77
CA ALA A 3 -23.35 -6.01 38.42
C ALA A 3 -22.21 -6.31 37.41
N MET A 4 -21.79 -5.32 36.60
CA MET A 4 -20.62 -5.45 35.72
C MET A 4 -19.30 -5.29 36.50
N CYS A 5 -19.28 -4.44 37.53
CA CYS A 5 -18.09 -4.28 38.39
C CYS A 5 -17.79 -5.54 39.22
N SER A 6 -18.80 -6.31 39.64
CA SER A 6 -18.61 -7.56 40.39
C SER A 6 -18.09 -8.71 39.53
N ALA A 7 -18.56 -8.83 38.28
CA ALA A 7 -18.07 -9.81 37.31
C ALA A 7 -16.57 -9.61 36.99
N TRP A 8 -16.13 -8.36 36.92
CA TRP A 8 -14.73 -8.00 36.63
C TRP A 8 -13.75 -8.31 37.78
N ARG A 9 -14.15 -8.13 39.04
CA ARG A 9 -13.30 -8.53 40.19
C ARG A 9 -13.10 -10.05 40.27
N CYS A 10 -14.04 -10.84 39.76
CA CYS A 10 -13.92 -12.30 39.70
C CYS A 10 -13.00 -12.77 38.56
N ALA A 11 -13.07 -12.14 37.38
CA ALA A 11 -12.20 -12.47 36.25
C ALA A 11 -10.71 -12.17 36.52
N GLY A 12 -10.40 -11.02 37.16
CA GLY A 12 -9.04 -10.65 37.53
C GLY A 12 -8.41 -11.55 38.61
N LYS A 13 -9.21 -12.15 39.50
CA LYS A 13 -8.73 -13.12 40.50
C LYS A 13 -8.45 -14.50 39.88
N ARG A 14 -9.18 -14.89 38.82
CA ARG A 14 -8.98 -16.17 38.12
C ARG A 14 -7.67 -16.20 37.34
N TRP A 15 -7.29 -15.08 36.73
CA TRP A 15 -6.01 -14.92 36.03
C TRP A 15 -4.79 -14.98 36.96
N ARG A 16 -4.86 -14.38 38.16
CA ARG A 16 -3.75 -14.47 39.13
C ARG A 16 -3.54 -15.88 39.68
N ARG A 17 -4.59 -16.72 39.75
CA ARG A 17 -4.47 -18.12 40.18
C ARG A 17 -3.88 -19.04 39.12
N LEU A 18 -4.03 -18.71 37.83
CA LEU A 18 -3.42 -19.47 36.73
C LEU A 18 -1.94 -19.14 36.56
N ALA A 19 -1.51 -17.90 36.82
CA ALA A 19 -0.10 -17.51 36.84
C ALA A 19 0.71 -18.13 37.99
N SER A 20 0.07 -18.60 39.06
CA SER A 20 0.74 -19.29 40.18
C SER A 20 0.88 -20.81 40.02
N ALA A 21 0.34 -21.40 38.94
CA ALA A 21 0.22 -22.86 38.80
C ALA A 21 1.30 -23.52 37.91
N SER A 22 2.25 -22.78 37.35
CA SER A 22 3.38 -23.35 36.61
C SER A 22 4.63 -23.43 37.48
N ARG A 23 4.74 -24.46 38.32
CA ARG A 23 6.01 -24.91 38.89
C ARG A 23 6.66 -25.89 37.91
N PHE A 24 7.73 -25.46 37.26
CA PHE A 24 8.77 -26.37 36.75
C PHE A 24 10.12 -25.91 37.32
N SER A 25 10.76 -26.87 37.98
CA SER A 25 12.07 -26.91 38.64
C SER A 25 13.02 -25.71 38.49
N SER A 26 13.29 -25.06 39.62
CA SER A 26 14.54 -24.35 39.93
C SER A 26 15.63 -25.34 40.34
N MET A 27 16.84 -25.19 39.82
CA MET A 27 18.06 -25.66 40.50
C MET A 27 19.09 -24.52 40.51
N CYS A 28 19.41 -24.09 41.74
CA CYS A 28 20.72 -23.62 42.19
C CYS A 28 21.25 -22.26 41.66
N TRP A 29 21.22 -21.22 42.49
CA TRP A 29 22.37 -20.80 43.31
C TRP A 29 21.99 -19.60 44.20
N THR A 30 22.31 -19.72 45.48
CA THR A 30 22.13 -18.72 46.54
C THR A 30 23.51 -18.18 46.96
N HIS A 31 23.47 -16.95 47.52
CA HIS A 31 24.42 -16.30 48.44
C HIS A 31 25.59 -15.45 47.89
N MET A 32 25.43 -14.13 48.08
CA MET A 32 26.21 -13.20 48.95
C MET A 32 25.99 -11.76 48.41
N ALA A 33 25.25 -10.86 49.06
CA ALA A 33 25.67 -9.98 50.18
C ALA A 33 26.99 -9.25 49.83
N THR A 34 27.10 -7.92 49.73
CA THR A 34 26.78 -6.83 50.69
C THR A 34 27.13 -5.45 50.05
N CYS A 35 26.51 -4.36 50.55
CA CYS A 35 27.01 -2.96 50.72
C CYS A 35 27.85 -2.31 49.58
N TRP A 36 27.63 -1.09 49.07
CA TRP A 36 27.43 0.23 49.70
C TRP A 36 27.22 1.28 48.55
N PRO A 37 27.31 2.63 48.71
CA PRO A 37 26.20 3.57 48.56
C PRO A 37 26.28 4.54 47.36
N SER A 38 25.24 5.38 47.29
CA SER A 38 25.05 6.59 46.51
C SER A 38 26.29 7.48 46.28
N ALA A 39 26.48 7.92 45.02
CA ALA A 39 27.34 9.04 44.66
C ALA A 39 26.71 9.92 43.55
N THR A 40 26.80 11.23 43.78
CA THR A 40 26.37 12.40 43.00
C THR A 40 27.08 12.57 41.64
N PRO A 41 26.51 13.37 40.70
CA PRO A 41 27.06 13.54 39.36
C PRO A 41 28.20 14.57 39.33
N SER A 42 29.33 14.20 38.74
CA SER A 42 30.46 15.10 38.45
C SER A 42 30.58 15.41 36.96
N ARG A 43 31.11 16.61 36.72
CA ARG A 43 31.15 17.40 35.48
C ARG A 43 32.02 16.75 34.39
N TRP A 44 31.60 16.94 33.14
CA TRP A 44 32.39 16.68 31.94
C TRP A 44 33.36 17.84 31.65
N PRO A 45 34.63 17.59 31.27
CA PRO A 45 35.52 18.63 30.81
C PRO A 45 35.45 18.82 29.28
N THR A 46 35.44 20.09 28.91
CA THR A 46 35.67 20.65 27.58
C THR A 46 37.07 20.33 27.05
N CYS A 47 37.14 19.78 25.83
CA CYS A 47 38.38 19.72 25.05
C CYS A 47 38.45 20.94 24.10
N THR A 48 39.22 21.94 24.49
CA THR A 48 39.69 23.03 23.62
C THR A 48 41.04 22.66 23.02
N ARG A 49 41.16 22.58 21.69
CA ARG A 49 42.47 22.57 21.00
C ARG A 49 42.65 23.89 20.25
N ARG A 50 43.57 24.71 20.77
CA ARG A 50 44.21 25.85 20.11
C ARG A 50 45.13 25.33 19.00
N ALA A 51 45.06 25.93 17.83
CA ALA A 51 46.18 26.06 16.91
C ALA A 51 46.31 27.53 16.51
N SER A 52 47.56 27.98 16.49
CA SER A 52 48.05 29.36 16.49
C SER A 52 48.60 29.79 15.13
N GLY A 53 48.53 31.10 14.84
CA GLY A 53 49.27 31.83 13.77
C GLY A 53 48.33 32.32 12.65
N ARG A 54 47.94 33.60 12.49
CA ARG A 54 48.69 34.87 12.25
C ARG A 54 49.73 34.75 11.12
N TRP A 55 49.86 35.60 10.09
CA TRP A 55 49.34 36.93 9.74
C TRP A 55 49.39 37.15 8.21
N ALA A 56 48.69 38.20 7.76
CA ALA A 56 48.49 38.67 6.39
C ALA A 56 49.74 39.23 5.67
N LYS A 57 49.69 39.29 4.32
CA LYS A 57 49.77 40.55 3.53
C LYS A 57 49.71 40.33 2.00
N SER A 58 48.76 41.07 1.40
CA SER A 58 48.77 41.84 0.14
C SER A 58 49.55 41.44 -1.12
N SER A 59 48.89 41.80 -2.23
CA SER A 59 49.37 42.29 -3.54
C SER A 59 49.97 41.30 -4.53
N ALA A 60 49.28 41.09 -5.66
CA ALA A 60 49.75 41.59 -6.96
C ALA A 60 48.72 41.27 -8.07
N THR A 61 48.33 42.32 -8.77
CA THR A 61 47.88 42.33 -10.17
C THR A 61 48.82 41.55 -11.08
N CYS A 62 48.26 40.70 -11.95
CA CYS A 62 48.88 40.36 -13.23
C CYS A 62 47.80 40.30 -14.33
N THR A 63 48.08 41.11 -15.34
CA THR A 63 47.38 41.35 -16.59
C THR A 63 47.46 40.18 -17.57
N ALA A 64 46.43 40.10 -18.42
CA ALA A 64 46.45 39.79 -19.86
C ALA A 64 47.38 38.67 -20.38
N PHE A 65 46.82 37.69 -21.12
CA PHE A 65 46.96 37.62 -22.58
C PHE A 65 46.28 36.35 -23.16
N ALA A 66 45.80 36.52 -24.41
CA ALA A 66 45.60 35.51 -25.46
C ALA A 66 44.44 34.49 -25.30
N CYS A 67 43.74 34.08 -26.35
CA CYS A 67 43.38 34.60 -27.68
C CYS A 67 42.37 33.56 -28.24
N PRO A 68 41.48 33.91 -29.17
CA PRO A 68 40.40 33.06 -29.64
C PRO A 68 40.83 32.26 -30.89
N ARG A 69 40.17 31.11 -31.14
CA ARG A 69 39.91 30.56 -32.49
C ARG A 69 39.07 29.28 -32.39
N MET A 70 37.76 29.41 -32.57
CA MET A 70 36.91 28.30 -33.01
C MET A 70 37.02 28.19 -34.53
N CYS A 71 37.70 27.14 -35.01
CA CYS A 71 37.62 26.73 -36.40
C CYS A 71 36.35 25.88 -36.60
N LYS A 72 35.49 26.32 -37.53
CA LYS A 72 34.62 25.41 -38.29
C LYS A 72 35.50 24.45 -39.10
N PRO A 73 34.98 23.26 -39.44
CA PRO A 73 34.77 23.03 -40.86
C PRO A 73 33.44 22.35 -41.17
N SER A 74 32.85 22.83 -42.27
CA SER A 74 31.85 22.13 -43.08
C SER A 74 32.51 21.12 -44.02
N GLN A 75 31.67 20.26 -44.58
CA GLN A 75 31.80 19.53 -45.86
C GLN A 75 32.22 18.05 -45.81
N SER A 76 31.20 17.22 -46.03
CA SER A 76 31.08 16.22 -47.10
C SER A 76 32.33 15.44 -47.50
N VAL A 77 32.37 14.16 -47.11
CA VAL A 77 33.10 13.12 -47.84
C VAL A 77 32.27 11.83 -47.84
N SER A 78 31.77 11.52 -49.03
CA SER A 78 31.80 10.22 -49.73
C SER A 78 31.47 8.93 -48.99
N ARG A 79 30.37 8.31 -49.45
CA ARG A 79 30.07 6.88 -49.30
C ARG A 79 31.24 6.04 -49.81
N LEU A 80 31.84 5.24 -48.93
CA LEU A 80 32.73 4.14 -49.27
C LEU A 80 32.00 2.83 -48.93
N ALA A 81 31.63 2.10 -49.98
CA ALA A 81 31.11 0.75 -49.88
C ALA A 81 32.24 -0.18 -49.45
N PHE A 82 32.12 -0.74 -48.24
CA PHE A 82 32.93 -1.87 -47.79
C PHE A 82 32.11 -3.16 -47.94
N THR A 83 32.26 -3.81 -49.09
CA THR A 83 31.92 -5.21 -49.30
C THR A 83 32.92 -6.09 -48.56
N THR A 84 32.58 -6.53 -47.35
CA THR A 84 33.31 -7.62 -46.68
C THR A 84 32.66 -8.96 -47.02
N HIS A 85 33.28 -9.66 -47.98
CA HIS A 85 33.10 -11.08 -48.21
C HIS A 85 33.48 -11.85 -46.93
N ARG A 86 32.48 -12.35 -46.19
CA ARG A 86 32.72 -13.30 -45.11
C ARG A 86 32.60 -14.73 -45.66
N ARG A 87 33.75 -15.38 -45.77
CA ARG A 87 33.93 -16.79 -46.14
C ARG A 87 33.04 -17.69 -45.28
N THR A 88 32.28 -18.53 -45.97
CA THR A 88 31.67 -19.76 -45.48
C THR A 88 32.77 -20.78 -45.16
N SER A 89 33.09 -20.95 -43.88
CA SER A 89 33.78 -22.14 -43.39
C SER A 89 32.73 -23.14 -42.93
N ALA A 90 32.50 -24.16 -43.76
CA ALA A 90 31.73 -25.34 -43.40
C ALA A 90 32.48 -26.11 -42.30
N CYS A 91 31.78 -26.42 -41.20
CA CYS A 91 32.17 -27.48 -40.28
C CYS A 91 31.47 -28.77 -40.71
N PRO A 92 32.18 -29.77 -41.25
CA PRO A 92 31.69 -31.14 -41.28
C PRO A 92 32.16 -31.81 -40.00
N TYR A 93 31.25 -32.19 -39.11
CA TYR A 93 31.34 -33.32 -38.15
C TYR A 93 30.41 -33.08 -36.96
N ALA A 94 29.25 -33.73 -36.95
CA ALA A 94 28.62 -34.22 -35.74
C ALA A 94 27.62 -35.31 -36.12
N ARG A 95 28.09 -36.56 -36.03
CA ARG A 95 27.27 -37.76 -36.19
C ARG A 95 26.21 -37.84 -35.10
N SER A 96 25.02 -38.18 -35.56
CA SER A 96 23.91 -38.86 -34.90
C SER A 96 24.22 -39.54 -33.55
N MET A 97 23.60 -39.03 -32.49
CA MET A 97 22.99 -39.89 -31.48
C MET A 97 21.50 -39.56 -31.44
N GLY A 98 20.68 -40.53 -31.84
CA GLY A 98 19.23 -40.45 -31.84
C GLY A 98 18.70 -40.50 -30.42
N SER A 99 18.50 -39.32 -29.83
CA SER A 99 17.61 -39.18 -28.68
C SER A 99 16.18 -39.20 -29.21
N PRO A 100 15.28 -40.06 -28.68
CA PRO A 100 13.88 -40.04 -29.08
C PRO A 100 13.31 -38.67 -28.74
N CYS A 101 12.99 -37.90 -29.79
CA CYS A 101 12.23 -36.67 -29.67
C CYS A 101 10.88 -37.05 -29.08
N LEU A 102 10.76 -36.91 -27.76
CA LEU A 102 9.48 -36.86 -27.07
C LEU A 102 8.67 -35.77 -27.77
N THR A 103 7.76 -36.19 -28.64
CA THR A 103 6.75 -35.36 -29.28
C THR A 103 5.86 -34.85 -28.16
N THR A 104 6.31 -33.77 -27.53
CA THR A 104 5.51 -33.00 -26.60
C THR A 104 4.24 -32.61 -27.34
N SER A 105 3.11 -33.00 -26.75
CA SER A 105 1.75 -32.94 -27.32
C SER A 105 1.54 -31.67 -28.15
N SER A 106 1.22 -31.82 -29.43
CA SER A 106 0.96 -30.72 -30.37
C SER A 106 -0.13 -29.74 -29.91
N TRP A 107 -0.98 -30.15 -28.97
CA TRP A 107 -2.06 -29.34 -28.41
C TRP A 107 -1.57 -28.15 -27.58
N SER A 108 -0.44 -28.25 -26.86
CA SER A 108 0.05 -27.15 -26.00
C SER A 108 0.74 -26.05 -26.81
N VAL A 109 1.29 -26.34 -27.99
CA VAL A 109 1.97 -25.35 -28.84
C VAL A 109 0.98 -24.47 -29.62
N ALA A 110 -0.15 -25.04 -30.06
CA ALA A 110 -1.15 -24.32 -30.85
C ALA A 110 -1.79 -23.14 -30.08
N TRP A 111 -2.17 -23.36 -28.81
CA TRP A 111 -2.71 -22.30 -27.95
C TRP A 111 -1.67 -21.21 -27.63
N VAL A 112 -0.39 -21.60 -27.52
CA VAL A 112 0.69 -20.66 -27.24
C VAL A 112 1.00 -19.77 -28.44
N GLN A 113 0.87 -20.26 -29.67
CA GLN A 113 1.07 -19.43 -30.87
C GLN A 113 -0.12 -18.52 -31.20
N LEU A 114 -1.35 -18.96 -30.92
CA LEU A 114 -2.55 -18.17 -31.23
C LEU A 114 -2.61 -16.84 -30.45
N LEU A 115 -2.04 -16.83 -29.24
CA LEU A 115 -2.13 -15.71 -28.30
C LEU A 115 -0.90 -14.78 -28.29
N SER A 116 0.20 -15.13 -28.96
CA SER A 116 1.43 -14.31 -28.94
C SER A 116 1.52 -13.29 -30.09
N GLY A 117 0.67 -13.39 -31.10
CA GLY A 117 0.61 -12.43 -32.22
C GLY A 117 -0.27 -11.20 -31.96
N ALA A 118 -0.21 -10.21 -32.85
CA ALA A 118 -1.06 -9.01 -32.79
C ALA A 118 -2.56 -9.33 -32.71
N LYS A 119 -3.00 -10.44 -33.33
CA LYS A 119 -4.37 -10.96 -33.22
C LYS A 119 -4.70 -11.41 -31.79
N GLY A 120 -3.77 -12.08 -31.11
CA GLY A 120 -3.91 -12.51 -29.72
C GLY A 120 -4.04 -11.32 -28.76
N ALA A 121 -3.24 -10.27 -28.97
CA ALA A 121 -3.36 -9.04 -28.18
C ALA A 121 -4.74 -8.36 -28.36
N ARG A 122 -5.25 -8.28 -29.59
CA ARG A 122 -6.60 -7.75 -29.86
C ARG A 122 -7.69 -8.57 -29.18
N MET A 123 -7.62 -9.89 -29.28
CA MET A 123 -8.57 -10.78 -28.61
C MET A 123 -8.52 -10.59 -27.09
N ALA A 124 -7.33 -10.45 -26.51
CA ALA A 124 -7.18 -10.19 -25.08
C ALA A 124 -7.83 -8.88 -24.65
N HIS A 125 -7.76 -7.81 -25.47
CA HIS A 125 -8.46 -6.56 -25.19
C HIS A 125 -9.98 -6.69 -25.26
N VAL A 126 -10.49 -7.46 -26.22
CA VAL A 126 -11.93 -7.73 -26.35
C VAL A 126 -12.45 -8.50 -25.13
N VAL A 127 -11.75 -9.58 -24.74
CA VAL A 127 -12.10 -10.37 -23.56
C VAL A 127 -12.04 -9.51 -22.30
N PHE A 128 -11.00 -8.69 -22.13
CA PHE A 128 -10.92 -7.75 -21.02
C PHE A 128 -12.10 -6.77 -21.00
N GLY A 129 -12.44 -6.16 -22.15
CA GLY A 129 -13.57 -5.24 -22.26
C GLY A 129 -14.89 -5.90 -21.90
N LEU A 130 -15.11 -7.14 -22.35
CA LEU A 130 -16.30 -7.92 -22.00
C LEU A 130 -16.37 -8.19 -20.49
N VAL A 131 -15.27 -8.68 -19.88
CA VAL A 131 -15.21 -8.94 -18.43
C VAL A 131 -15.46 -7.66 -17.63
N LEU A 132 -14.89 -6.53 -18.05
CA LEU A 132 -15.09 -5.24 -17.41
C LEU A 132 -16.56 -4.81 -17.46
N VAL A 133 -17.21 -4.90 -18.62
CA VAL A 133 -18.62 -4.51 -18.81
C VAL A 133 -19.54 -5.42 -18.01
N VAL A 134 -19.35 -6.74 -18.10
CA VAL A 134 -20.16 -7.71 -17.33
C VAL A 134 -19.99 -7.48 -15.84
N ASN A 135 -18.77 -7.29 -15.35
CA ASN A 135 -18.50 -7.02 -13.94
C ASN A 135 -19.14 -5.71 -13.50
N LEU A 136 -19.02 -4.63 -14.29
CA LEU A 136 -19.65 -3.34 -13.99
C LEU A 136 -21.17 -3.46 -13.90
N VAL A 137 -21.82 -4.09 -14.89
CA VAL A 137 -23.27 -4.23 -14.91
C VAL A 137 -23.74 -5.12 -13.75
N ALA A 138 -23.13 -6.29 -13.57
CA ALA A 138 -23.53 -7.22 -12.52
C ALA A 138 -23.36 -6.61 -11.12
N THR A 139 -22.19 -6.04 -10.82
CA THR A 139 -21.94 -5.40 -9.51
C THR A 139 -22.84 -4.20 -9.28
N SER A 140 -23.06 -3.36 -10.30
CA SER A 140 -23.92 -2.17 -10.15
C SER A 140 -25.39 -2.54 -9.95
N VAL A 141 -25.90 -3.57 -10.65
CA VAL A 141 -27.28 -4.06 -10.45
C VAL A 141 -27.44 -4.64 -9.05
N ILE A 142 -26.49 -5.46 -8.59
CA ILE A 142 -26.56 -6.02 -7.22
C ILE A 142 -26.46 -4.90 -6.18
N ALA A 143 -25.53 -3.97 -6.36
CA ALA A 143 -25.31 -2.81 -5.49
C ALA A 143 -26.55 -1.91 -5.37
N ALA A 144 -27.23 -1.65 -6.48
CA ALA A 144 -28.44 -0.83 -6.51
C ALA A 144 -29.62 -1.49 -5.77
N ASN A 145 -29.66 -2.82 -5.70
CA ASN A 145 -30.68 -3.57 -4.97
C ASN A 145 -30.33 -3.82 -3.50
N HIS A 146 -29.10 -3.47 -3.07
CA HIS A 146 -28.63 -3.69 -1.71
C HIS A 146 -28.95 -2.48 -0.81
N LEU A 147 -30.18 -2.42 -0.30
CA LEU A 147 -30.72 -1.25 0.39
C LEU A 147 -30.56 -1.25 1.91
N GLU A 148 -29.87 -2.22 2.49
CA GLU A 148 -29.71 -2.33 3.94
C GLU A 148 -28.45 -1.58 4.41
N PRO A 149 -28.59 -0.43 5.09
CA PRO A 149 -27.44 0.26 5.67
C PRO A 149 -26.91 -0.51 6.88
N PHE A 150 -25.70 -1.06 6.75
CA PHE A 150 -25.02 -1.76 7.84
C PHE A 150 -23.66 -1.16 8.17
N ALA A 151 -23.43 -0.91 9.47
CA ALA A 151 -22.14 -0.48 10.02
C ALA A 151 -21.52 0.73 9.28
N ASP A 152 -20.27 0.62 8.84
CA ASP A 152 -19.52 1.69 8.17
C ASP A 152 -20.19 2.17 6.86
N LEU A 153 -21.07 1.37 6.24
CA LEU A 153 -21.84 1.78 5.06
C LEU A 153 -22.70 3.02 5.34
N ALA A 154 -23.46 2.96 6.44
CA ALA A 154 -24.40 4.02 6.82
C ALA A 154 -23.67 5.34 7.07
N THR A 155 -22.49 5.24 7.69
CA THR A 155 -21.55 6.33 7.96
C THR A 155 -21.16 7.07 6.68
N TYR A 156 -20.61 6.37 5.68
CA TYR A 156 -20.14 7.03 4.44
C TYR A 156 -21.29 7.57 3.59
N TYR A 157 -22.42 6.87 3.56
CA TYR A 157 -23.62 7.35 2.90
C TYR A 157 -24.09 8.67 3.53
N GLN A 158 -24.23 8.71 4.85
CA GLN A 158 -24.66 9.88 5.59
C GLN A 158 -23.67 11.05 5.46
N GLU A 159 -22.37 10.79 5.44
CA GLU A 159 -21.36 11.80 5.14
C GLU A 159 -21.54 12.40 3.75
N GLY A 160 -21.75 11.55 2.74
CA GLY A 160 -22.06 11.98 1.39
C GLY A 160 -23.33 12.83 1.32
N GLN A 161 -24.39 12.45 2.04
CA GLN A 161 -25.63 13.22 2.14
C GLN A 161 -25.39 14.61 2.76
N MET A 162 -24.66 14.69 3.88
CA MET A 162 -24.39 15.96 4.55
C MET A 162 -23.56 16.89 3.67
N LEU A 163 -22.58 16.35 2.95
CA LEU A 163 -21.81 17.10 1.95
C LEU A 163 -22.68 17.58 0.78
N ALA A 164 -23.52 16.71 0.22
CA ALA A 164 -24.43 17.06 -0.88
C ALA A 164 -25.43 18.17 -0.48
N GLN A 165 -25.84 18.19 0.79
CA GLN A 165 -26.70 19.23 1.37
C GLN A 165 -25.96 20.51 1.79
N GLY A 166 -24.65 20.60 1.57
CA GLY A 166 -23.83 21.77 1.95
C GLY A 166 -23.56 21.90 3.45
N ARG A 167 -23.77 20.84 4.24
CA ARG A 167 -23.52 20.80 5.70
C ARG A 167 -22.07 20.44 6.07
N GLY A 168 -21.21 20.27 5.08
CA GLY A 168 -19.79 19.93 5.27
C GLY A 168 -19.57 18.50 5.77
N PHE A 169 -18.35 18.22 6.24
CA PHE A 169 -17.94 16.93 6.82
C PHE A 169 -18.48 16.78 8.24
N THR A 170 -19.77 16.50 8.36
CA THR A 170 -20.45 16.35 9.65
C THR A 170 -21.45 15.20 9.65
N GLN A 171 -21.86 14.75 10.84
CA GLN A 171 -22.84 13.69 11.07
C GLN A 171 -23.85 14.10 12.16
N PRO A 172 -25.11 13.68 12.08
CA PRO A 172 -26.10 13.95 13.12
C PRO A 172 -25.99 12.99 14.30
N ILE A 173 -25.31 11.84 14.13
CA ILE A 173 -25.15 10.80 15.15
C ILE A 173 -23.68 10.71 15.53
N LYS A 174 -23.42 10.62 16.84
CA LYS A 174 -22.07 10.45 17.37
C LYS A 174 -21.63 8.99 17.18
N LEU A 175 -20.91 8.71 16.09
CA LEU A 175 -20.33 7.39 15.85
C LEU A 175 -19.01 7.19 16.60
N ASN A 176 -18.23 8.27 16.74
CA ASN A 176 -16.98 8.23 17.50
C ASN A 176 -17.23 8.62 18.96
N VAL A 177 -17.24 7.62 19.84
CA VAL A 177 -17.40 7.80 21.28
C VAL A 177 -16.32 8.70 21.91
N HIS A 178 -15.14 8.76 21.29
CA HIS A 178 -14.01 9.58 21.73
C HIS A 178 -14.01 11.01 21.17
N SER A 179 -14.96 11.33 20.27
CA SER A 179 -15.09 12.70 19.79
C SER A 179 -15.36 13.63 20.98
N ARG A 180 -14.58 14.71 21.08
CA ARG A 180 -14.72 15.73 22.14
C ARG A 180 -16.03 16.52 22.04
N PHE A 181 -16.67 16.47 20.86
CA PHE A 181 -17.91 17.17 20.61
C PHE A 181 -19.06 16.42 21.30
N THR A 182 -19.87 17.17 22.05
CA THR A 182 -21.02 16.65 22.81
C THR A 182 -22.33 16.84 22.07
N GLU A 183 -22.38 17.79 21.14
CA GLU A 183 -23.59 18.19 20.41
C GLU A 183 -23.45 17.98 18.90
N ALA A 184 -24.57 17.70 18.24
CA ALA A 184 -24.65 17.56 16.80
C ALA A 184 -24.69 18.94 16.10
N PRO A 185 -24.20 19.06 14.85
CA PRO A 185 -23.63 17.99 14.05
C PRO A 185 -22.15 17.72 14.41
N TYR A 186 -21.79 16.44 14.52
CA TYR A 186 -20.45 16.00 14.89
C TYR A 186 -19.52 16.07 13.68
N PRO A 187 -18.40 16.82 13.75
CA PRO A 187 -17.44 16.90 12.65
C PRO A 187 -16.67 15.59 12.47
N ILE A 188 -16.19 15.35 11.25
CA ILE A 188 -15.56 14.09 10.84
C ILE A 188 -14.19 14.34 10.23
N ALA A 189 -13.17 13.63 10.71
CA ALA A 189 -11.77 13.81 10.28
C ALA A 189 -11.25 12.74 9.31
N ASP A 190 -12.00 11.66 9.12
CA ASP A 190 -11.52 10.44 8.48
C ASP A 190 -12.02 10.31 7.02
N ARG A 191 -11.22 9.65 6.16
CA ARG A 191 -11.59 9.16 4.81
C ARG A 191 -12.29 10.17 3.88
N LEU A 192 -11.80 11.41 3.85
CA LEU A 192 -12.44 12.55 3.18
C LEU A 192 -12.85 12.35 1.71
N PHE A 193 -12.08 11.59 0.92
CA PHE A 193 -12.31 11.55 -0.54
C PHE A 193 -13.57 10.76 -0.94
N PHE A 194 -13.82 9.60 -0.33
CA PHE A 194 -14.96 8.77 -0.74
C PHE A 194 -16.32 9.45 -0.50
N PRO A 195 -16.58 10.09 0.66
CA PRO A 195 -17.77 10.89 0.86
C PRO A 195 -17.93 12.05 -0.13
N ILE A 196 -16.84 12.69 -0.58
CA ILE A 196 -16.90 13.70 -1.65
C ILE A 196 -17.43 13.06 -2.95
N ALA A 197 -16.90 11.88 -3.32
CA ALA A 197 -17.34 11.18 -4.52
C ALA A 197 -18.82 10.74 -4.43
N VAL A 198 -19.23 10.25 -3.26
CA VAL A 198 -20.64 9.92 -2.97
C VAL A 198 -21.51 11.16 -3.03
N ALA A 199 -21.11 12.26 -2.40
CA ALA A 199 -21.85 13.53 -2.42
C ALA A 199 -22.08 14.04 -3.84
N ALA A 200 -21.05 14.00 -4.69
CA ALA A 200 -21.17 14.36 -6.09
C ALA A 200 -22.19 13.48 -6.82
N ALA A 201 -22.18 12.17 -6.57
CA ALA A 201 -23.16 11.25 -7.16
C ALA A 201 -24.58 11.49 -6.65
N LEU A 202 -24.77 11.71 -5.35
CA LEU A 202 -26.08 12.02 -4.76
C LEU A 202 -26.67 13.32 -5.31
N SER A 203 -25.84 14.34 -5.52
CA SER A 203 -26.26 15.61 -6.14
C SER A 203 -26.69 15.45 -7.61
N LEU A 204 -26.14 14.48 -8.33
CA LEU A 204 -26.44 14.24 -9.75
C LEU A 204 -27.61 13.27 -9.98
N PHE A 205 -27.71 12.23 -9.16
CA PHE A 205 -28.63 11.10 -9.37
C PHE A 205 -29.72 10.97 -8.30
N GLY A 206 -29.71 11.85 -7.30
CA GLY A 206 -30.67 11.86 -6.21
C GLY A 206 -30.16 11.18 -4.94
N ASP A 207 -30.82 11.50 -3.83
CA ASP A 207 -30.46 11.00 -2.50
C ASP A 207 -30.94 9.55 -2.29
N SER A 208 -30.06 8.59 -2.54
CA SER A 208 -30.36 7.17 -2.36
C SER A 208 -29.11 6.36 -2.02
N LEU A 209 -29.26 5.40 -1.12
CA LEU A 209 -28.19 4.45 -0.77
C LEU A 209 -27.71 3.66 -2.00
N ALA A 210 -28.62 3.36 -2.94
CA ALA A 210 -28.28 2.69 -4.20
C ALA A 210 -27.24 3.50 -5.00
N VAL A 211 -27.34 4.83 -5.01
CA VAL A 211 -26.39 5.71 -5.71
C VAL A 211 -25.01 5.60 -5.08
N ALA A 212 -24.93 5.63 -3.74
CA ALA A 212 -23.67 5.46 -3.03
C ALA A 212 -23.03 4.08 -3.24
N ASN A 213 -23.84 3.01 -3.25
CA ASN A 213 -23.36 1.65 -3.54
C ASN A 213 -22.82 1.53 -4.98
N VAL A 214 -23.49 2.17 -5.95
CA VAL A 214 -23.04 2.20 -7.34
C VAL A 214 -21.69 2.90 -7.49
N VAL A 215 -21.37 3.91 -6.66
CA VAL A 215 -20.02 4.53 -6.64
C VAL A 215 -18.95 3.50 -6.27
N ALA A 216 -19.19 2.68 -5.23
CA ALA A 216 -18.24 1.63 -4.85
C ALA A 216 -18.17 0.49 -5.89
N ALA A 217 -19.30 0.09 -6.47
CA ALA A 217 -19.34 -0.92 -7.53
C ALA A 217 -18.60 -0.45 -8.80
N ALA A 218 -18.73 0.84 -9.16
CA ALA A 218 -17.96 1.44 -10.24
C ALA A 218 -16.46 1.38 -9.93
N SER A 219 -16.03 1.71 -8.70
CA SER A 219 -14.64 1.58 -8.27
C SER A 219 -14.14 0.13 -8.35
N MET A 220 -14.95 -0.85 -7.94
CA MET A 220 -14.65 -2.28 -8.08
C MET A 220 -14.38 -2.64 -9.55
N ALA A 221 -15.32 -2.32 -10.43
CA ALA A 221 -15.20 -2.66 -11.85
C ALA A 221 -13.97 -1.99 -12.47
N LEU A 222 -13.80 -0.68 -12.22
CA LEU A 222 -12.67 0.09 -12.73
C LEU A 222 -11.32 -0.41 -12.22
N THR A 223 -11.25 -1.07 -11.05
CA THR A 223 -10.00 -1.66 -10.51
C THR A 223 -9.44 -2.73 -11.44
N ALA A 224 -10.27 -3.41 -12.24
CA ALA A 224 -9.81 -4.38 -13.23
C ALA A 224 -8.87 -3.74 -14.28
N LEU A 225 -9.05 -2.45 -14.60
CA LEU A 225 -8.25 -1.74 -15.60
C LEU A 225 -6.77 -1.60 -15.20
N PRO A 226 -6.41 -0.95 -14.08
CA PRO A 226 -5.01 -0.86 -13.69
C PRO A 226 -4.41 -2.24 -13.40
N LEU A 227 -5.20 -3.21 -12.92
CA LEU A 227 -4.74 -4.58 -12.74
C LEU A 227 -4.35 -5.25 -14.07
N TYR A 228 -5.16 -5.08 -15.12
CA TYR A 228 -4.84 -5.54 -16.47
C TYR A 228 -3.55 -4.94 -16.99
N LEU A 229 -3.45 -3.61 -16.93
CA LEU A 229 -2.35 -2.86 -17.50
C LEU A 229 -1.05 -3.17 -16.77
N LEU A 230 -1.09 -3.25 -15.44
CA LEU A 230 0.05 -3.63 -14.61
C LEU A 230 0.48 -5.09 -14.89
N GLY A 231 -0.49 -6.02 -14.98
CA GLY A 231 -0.22 -7.41 -15.35
C GLY A 231 0.47 -7.52 -16.71
N ARG A 232 0.01 -6.75 -17.70
CA ARG A 232 0.62 -6.71 -19.04
C ARG A 232 2.01 -6.09 -19.05
N GLN A 233 2.23 -5.06 -18.24
CA GLN A 233 3.50 -4.36 -18.16
C GLN A 233 4.59 -5.20 -17.47
N LEU A 234 4.20 -5.97 -16.46
CA LEU A 234 5.12 -6.82 -15.67
C LEU A 234 5.29 -8.23 -16.25
N PHE A 235 4.30 -8.71 -16.98
CA PHE A 235 4.23 -10.06 -17.53
C PHE A 235 3.75 -10.03 -18.99
N ASP A 236 2.67 -10.76 -19.30
CA ASP A 236 2.05 -10.82 -20.62
C ASP A 236 0.53 -10.66 -20.52
N SER A 237 -0.14 -10.70 -21.67
CA SER A 237 -1.60 -10.54 -21.72
C SER A 237 -2.38 -11.70 -21.09
N ARG A 238 -1.80 -12.91 -21.00
CA ARG A 238 -2.47 -14.07 -20.42
C ARG A 238 -2.47 -13.98 -18.91
N VAL A 239 -1.32 -13.65 -18.32
CA VAL A 239 -1.20 -13.41 -16.88
C VAL A 239 -2.11 -12.26 -16.46
N ALA A 240 -2.18 -11.19 -17.26
CA ALA A 240 -3.08 -10.08 -17.00
C ALA A 240 -4.57 -10.48 -17.03
N LEU A 241 -4.99 -11.26 -18.04
CA LEU A 241 -6.36 -11.77 -18.11
C LEU A 241 -6.69 -12.71 -16.94
N LEU A 242 -5.75 -13.59 -16.59
CA LEU A 242 -5.92 -14.49 -15.44
C LEU A 242 -6.06 -13.69 -14.14
N ALA A 243 -5.23 -12.67 -13.91
CA ALA A 243 -5.30 -11.83 -12.73
C ALA A 243 -6.68 -11.15 -12.59
N ILE A 244 -7.25 -10.67 -13.70
CA ILE A 244 -8.58 -10.03 -13.68
C ILE A 244 -9.69 -11.06 -13.53
N ALA A 245 -9.58 -12.23 -14.16
CA ALA A 245 -10.54 -13.31 -13.96
C ALA A 245 -10.56 -13.72 -12.48
N LEU A 246 -9.40 -13.88 -11.85
CA LEU A 246 -9.32 -14.17 -10.42
C LEU A 246 -9.91 -13.04 -9.56
N PHE A 247 -9.62 -11.78 -9.89
CA PHE A 247 -10.21 -10.63 -9.19
C PHE A 247 -11.74 -10.58 -9.36
N ALA A 248 -12.23 -10.69 -10.59
CA ALA A 248 -13.64 -10.56 -10.96
C ALA A 248 -14.47 -11.81 -10.67
N LEU A 249 -13.87 -12.90 -10.20
CA LEU A 249 -14.58 -14.11 -9.72
C LEU A 249 -14.43 -14.29 -8.21
N ASN A 250 -13.65 -13.45 -7.53
CA ASN A 250 -13.46 -13.57 -6.09
C ASN A 250 -14.68 -13.01 -5.35
N PRO A 251 -15.46 -13.84 -4.64
CA PRO A 251 -16.68 -13.42 -3.96
C PRO A 251 -16.41 -12.36 -2.89
N PHE A 252 -15.23 -12.35 -2.28
CA PHE A 252 -14.87 -11.35 -1.29
C PHE A 252 -14.88 -9.93 -1.88
N TYR A 253 -14.32 -9.76 -3.08
CA TYR A 253 -14.33 -8.44 -3.73
C TYR A 253 -15.74 -8.02 -4.15
N TYR A 254 -16.63 -8.96 -4.51
CA TYR A 254 -18.04 -8.63 -4.75
C TYR A 254 -18.70 -8.11 -3.49
N ILE A 255 -18.59 -8.81 -2.36
CA ILE A 255 -19.22 -8.40 -1.10
C ILE A 255 -18.77 -6.99 -0.71
N VAL A 256 -17.47 -6.72 -0.79
CA VAL A 256 -16.89 -5.40 -0.49
C VAL A 256 -17.32 -4.34 -1.53
N GLY A 257 -17.51 -4.72 -2.79
CA GLY A 257 -17.75 -3.79 -3.89
C GLY A 257 -19.20 -3.42 -4.15
N ILE A 258 -20.16 -4.25 -3.73
CA ILE A 258 -21.59 -3.94 -3.87
C ILE A 258 -22.10 -3.00 -2.77
N GLN A 259 -21.26 -2.70 -1.79
CA GLN A 259 -21.53 -1.84 -0.65
C GLN A 259 -20.67 -0.58 -0.77
N ALA A 260 -21.23 0.58 -0.44
CA ALA A 260 -20.56 1.89 -0.31
C ALA A 260 -19.44 1.93 0.75
N TRP A 261 -18.45 1.04 0.63
CA TRP A 261 -17.24 1.01 1.44
C TRP A 261 -16.09 1.71 0.71
N THR A 262 -15.12 2.20 1.47
CA THR A 262 -13.98 2.94 0.91
C THR A 262 -12.91 2.02 0.30
N ASP A 263 -12.94 0.73 0.62
CA ASP A 263 -11.89 -0.26 0.35
C ASP A 263 -11.58 -0.41 -1.15
N LEU A 264 -12.60 -0.59 -2.01
CA LEU A 264 -12.35 -0.75 -3.45
C LEU A 264 -12.07 0.56 -4.18
N SER A 265 -12.58 1.70 -3.69
CA SER A 265 -12.18 3.01 -4.18
C SER A 265 -10.71 3.28 -3.87
N ALA A 266 -10.25 2.96 -2.65
CA ALA A 266 -8.83 3.05 -2.30
C ALA A 266 -8.00 2.08 -3.13
N THR A 267 -8.47 0.85 -3.34
CA THR A 267 -7.79 -0.17 -4.14
C THR A 267 -7.62 0.27 -5.60
N LEU A 268 -8.64 0.90 -6.20
CA LEU A 268 -8.55 1.49 -7.54
C LEU A 268 -7.41 2.50 -7.61
N PHE A 269 -7.41 3.52 -6.75
CA PHE A 269 -6.37 4.56 -6.76
C PHE A 269 -5.00 4.01 -6.40
N TYR A 270 -4.94 3.02 -5.52
CA TYR A 270 -3.72 2.32 -5.16
C TYR A 270 -3.09 1.65 -6.39
N TYR A 271 -3.85 0.87 -7.16
CA TYR A 271 -3.33 0.22 -8.37
C TYR A 271 -3.05 1.20 -9.51
N LEU A 272 -3.81 2.30 -9.63
CA LEU A 272 -3.47 3.39 -10.56
C LEU A 272 -2.14 4.06 -10.19
N CYS A 273 -1.87 4.24 -8.89
CA CYS A 273 -0.58 4.73 -8.40
C CYS A 273 0.55 3.76 -8.77
N LEU A 274 0.37 2.45 -8.54
CA LEU A 274 1.37 1.45 -8.91
C LEU A 274 1.61 1.38 -10.42
N LEU A 275 0.56 1.51 -11.23
CA LEU A 275 0.67 1.54 -12.69
C LEU A 275 1.44 2.77 -13.18
N ALA A 276 1.12 3.96 -12.65
CA ALA A 276 1.83 5.19 -12.98
C ALA A 276 3.29 5.11 -12.53
N LEU A 277 3.55 4.54 -11.35
CA LEU A 277 4.89 4.37 -10.80
C LEU A 277 5.72 3.36 -11.60
N ALA A 278 5.12 2.23 -12.00
CA ALA A 278 5.74 1.25 -12.87
C ALA A 278 6.08 1.86 -14.24
N SER A 279 5.17 2.66 -14.79
CA SER A 279 5.37 3.39 -16.04
C SER A 279 6.49 4.42 -15.93
N TYR A 280 6.56 5.19 -14.84
CA TYR A 280 7.70 6.06 -14.55
C TYR A 280 8.99 5.27 -14.38
N PHE A 281 8.94 4.13 -13.68
CA PHE A 281 10.12 3.30 -13.47
C PHE A 281 10.65 2.74 -14.78
N LEU A 282 9.83 2.42 -15.79
CA LEU A 282 10.31 1.94 -17.09
C LEU A 282 10.68 3.08 -18.05
N SER A 283 9.88 4.15 -18.07
CA SER A 283 10.07 5.32 -18.91
C SER A 283 9.81 6.59 -18.09
N PRO A 284 10.87 7.17 -17.48
CA PRO A 284 10.72 8.36 -16.64
C PRO A 284 10.14 9.53 -17.45
N SER A 285 8.98 10.03 -17.02
CA SER A 285 8.32 11.18 -17.62
C SER A 285 7.68 12.05 -16.53
N SER A 286 7.57 13.35 -16.80
CA SER A 286 6.95 14.30 -15.88
C SER A 286 5.47 13.97 -15.63
N ALA A 287 4.76 13.51 -16.67
CA ALA A 287 3.38 13.06 -16.58
C ALA A 287 3.23 11.86 -15.61
N ASN A 288 4.07 10.84 -15.74
CA ASN A 288 4.00 9.66 -14.85
C ASN A 288 4.39 10.02 -13.40
N ALA A 289 5.33 10.96 -13.21
CA ALA A 289 5.69 11.44 -11.89
C ALA A 289 4.50 12.15 -11.21
N LEU A 290 3.85 13.09 -11.92
CA LEU A 290 2.68 13.80 -11.44
C LEU A 290 1.50 12.85 -11.17
N LEU A 291 1.20 11.93 -12.09
CA LEU A 291 0.12 10.96 -11.96
C LEU A 291 0.34 10.04 -10.74
N SER A 292 1.58 9.59 -10.50
CA SER A 292 1.88 8.76 -9.32
C SER A 292 1.58 9.51 -8.02
N GLY A 293 1.98 10.78 -7.92
CA GLY A 293 1.66 11.62 -6.76
C GLY A 293 0.16 11.87 -6.61
N ALA A 294 -0.53 12.15 -7.71
CA ALA A 294 -1.99 12.37 -7.71
C ALA A 294 -2.75 11.14 -7.22
N TRP A 295 -2.45 9.96 -7.77
CA TRP A 295 -3.10 8.71 -7.37
C TRP A 295 -2.75 8.30 -5.93
N LEU A 296 -1.51 8.53 -5.47
CA LEU A 296 -1.13 8.37 -4.06
C LEU A 296 -2.02 9.22 -3.15
N THR A 297 -2.23 10.49 -3.52
CA THR A 297 -3.05 11.43 -2.74
C THR A 297 -4.49 10.94 -2.64
N LEU A 298 -5.09 10.56 -3.77
CA LEU A 298 -6.46 10.05 -3.81
C LEU A 298 -6.61 8.74 -3.02
N ALA A 299 -5.65 7.81 -3.17
CA ALA A 299 -5.64 6.57 -2.40
C ALA A 299 -5.57 6.86 -0.89
N ALA A 300 -4.66 7.73 -0.47
CA ALA A 300 -4.45 8.08 0.94
C ALA A 300 -5.59 8.89 1.56
N LEU A 301 -6.26 9.76 0.79
CA LEU A 301 -7.45 10.48 1.24
C LEU A 301 -8.71 9.61 1.25
N THR A 302 -8.72 8.51 0.50
CA THR A 302 -9.79 7.49 0.57
C THR A 302 -9.57 6.56 1.76
N ARG A 303 -8.31 6.16 1.98
CA ARG A 303 -7.85 5.30 3.07
C ARG A 303 -6.41 5.62 3.45
N GLU A 304 -6.21 6.06 4.68
CA GLU A 304 -4.92 6.53 5.18
C GLU A 304 -3.80 5.47 5.11
N GLU A 305 -4.13 4.18 5.12
CA GLU A 305 -3.14 3.10 5.01
C GLU A 305 -2.39 3.13 3.66
N SER A 306 -3.00 3.71 2.62
CA SER A 306 -2.39 3.88 1.31
C SER A 306 -1.19 4.83 1.32
N ILE A 307 -0.97 5.61 2.40
CA ILE A 307 0.23 6.45 2.56
C ILE A 307 1.53 5.65 2.46
N LEU A 308 1.47 4.35 2.75
CA LEU A 308 2.62 3.44 2.62
C LEU A 308 3.14 3.31 1.19
N LEU A 309 2.36 3.72 0.17
CA LEU A 309 2.83 3.86 -1.21
C LEU A 309 3.92 4.94 -1.40
N VAL A 310 4.12 5.82 -0.42
CA VAL A 310 5.28 6.75 -0.43
C VAL A 310 6.60 5.98 -0.49
N LEU A 311 6.70 4.81 0.16
CA LEU A 311 7.93 4.02 0.22
C LEU A 311 8.44 3.59 -1.18
N PRO A 312 7.68 2.84 -1.99
CA PRO A 312 8.14 2.49 -3.34
C PRO A 312 8.37 3.71 -4.22
N LEU A 313 7.57 4.77 -4.04
CA LEU A 313 7.70 5.99 -4.83
C LEU A 313 9.05 6.67 -4.57
N VAL A 314 9.44 6.84 -3.30
CA VAL A 314 10.75 7.38 -2.91
C VAL A 314 11.89 6.49 -3.42
N VAL A 315 11.76 5.15 -3.32
CA VAL A 315 12.76 4.21 -3.82
C VAL A 315 12.93 4.32 -5.33
N VAL A 316 11.84 4.38 -6.10
CA VAL A 316 11.89 4.55 -7.56
C VAL A 316 12.50 5.89 -7.95
N TRP A 317 12.09 6.98 -7.29
CA TRP A 317 12.67 8.30 -7.51
C TRP A 317 14.19 8.30 -7.25
N TRP A 318 14.61 7.64 -6.17
CA TRP A 318 16.03 7.49 -5.82
C TRP A 318 16.80 6.68 -6.87
N TRP A 319 16.27 5.54 -7.31
CA TRP A 319 16.90 4.68 -8.32
C TRP A 319 16.99 5.32 -9.70
N ARG A 320 16.05 6.21 -10.05
CA ARG A 320 16.06 6.95 -11.32
C ARG A 320 16.87 8.24 -11.27
N GLY A 321 17.83 8.34 -10.34
CA GLY A 321 18.83 9.41 -10.31
C GLY A 321 18.40 10.69 -9.60
N ARG A 322 17.33 10.64 -8.78
CA ARG A 322 16.87 11.75 -7.93
C ARG A 322 16.64 13.07 -8.68
N ASN A 323 16.07 13.01 -9.88
CA ASN A 323 15.68 14.21 -10.61
C ASN A 323 14.73 15.05 -9.73
N LEU A 324 15.18 16.23 -9.29
CA LEU A 324 14.44 17.08 -8.35
C LEU A 324 13.12 17.57 -8.92
N ALA A 325 13.05 17.85 -10.23
CA ALA A 325 11.81 18.25 -10.89
C ALA A 325 10.76 17.13 -10.81
N HIS A 326 11.15 15.89 -11.05
CA HIS A 326 10.24 14.75 -10.88
C HIS A 326 9.89 14.50 -9.41
N GLY A 327 10.85 14.70 -8.49
CA GLY A 327 10.59 14.67 -7.04
C GLY A 327 9.53 15.69 -6.61
N ALA A 328 9.61 16.92 -7.13
CA ALA A 328 8.62 17.96 -6.89
C ALA A 328 7.25 17.59 -7.48
N LEU A 329 7.20 17.03 -8.69
CA LEU A 329 5.95 16.58 -9.31
C LEU A 329 5.30 15.41 -8.56
N PHE A 330 6.10 14.47 -8.05
CA PHE A 330 5.62 13.41 -7.17
C PHE A 330 5.00 13.97 -5.89
N ALA A 331 5.60 15.03 -5.32
CA ALA A 331 5.19 15.61 -4.05
C ALA A 331 4.07 16.64 -4.16
N LEU A 332 3.86 17.24 -5.34
CA LEU A 332 2.92 18.34 -5.54
C LEU A 332 1.50 17.98 -5.08
N ALA A 333 0.90 16.94 -5.67
CA ALA A 333 -0.45 16.54 -5.31
C ALA A 333 -0.57 16.07 -3.84
N PRO A 334 0.36 15.26 -3.28
CA PRO A 334 0.32 14.88 -1.87
C PRO A 334 0.40 16.08 -0.93
N LEU A 335 1.32 17.03 -1.19
CA LEU A 335 1.46 18.23 -0.38
C LEU A 335 0.21 19.10 -0.44
N THR A 336 -0.41 19.25 -1.62
CA THR A 336 -1.67 19.98 -1.75
C THR A 336 -2.81 19.26 -1.04
N GLY A 337 -3.02 17.97 -1.30
CA GLY A 337 -4.13 17.20 -0.72
C GLY A 337 -4.02 17.06 0.81
N PHE A 338 -2.84 16.72 1.33
CA PHE A 338 -2.61 16.64 2.76
C PHE A 338 -2.54 18.02 3.42
N GLY A 339 -2.08 19.06 2.70
CA GLY A 339 -2.13 20.44 3.16
C GLY A 339 -3.58 20.93 3.35
N LEU A 340 -4.45 20.69 2.36
CA LEU A 340 -5.87 21.02 2.46
C LEU A 340 -6.55 20.24 3.60
N ARG A 341 -6.24 18.94 3.74
CA ARG A 341 -6.69 18.15 4.88
C ARG A 341 -6.21 18.75 6.21
N ALA A 342 -4.93 19.09 6.32
CA ALA A 342 -4.35 19.66 7.55
C ALA A 342 -5.00 21.01 7.91
N VAL A 343 -5.30 21.87 6.93
CA VAL A 343 -6.03 23.12 7.15
C VAL A 343 -7.44 22.84 7.68
N TYR A 344 -8.18 21.94 7.04
CA TYR A 344 -9.51 21.52 7.50
C TYR A 344 -9.46 20.99 8.95
N LEU A 345 -8.49 20.13 9.27
CA LEU A 345 -8.33 19.57 10.61
C LEU A 345 -7.94 20.62 11.65
N ALA A 346 -7.07 21.55 11.30
CA ALA A 346 -6.69 22.66 12.19
C ALA A 346 -7.89 23.56 12.50
N GLN A 347 -8.70 23.89 11.49
CA GLN A 347 -9.88 24.74 11.67
C GLN A 347 -10.98 24.05 12.49
N THR A 348 -11.20 22.75 12.24
CA THR A 348 -12.32 22.02 12.85
C THR A 348 -11.96 21.44 14.22
N PHE A 349 -10.76 20.88 14.36
CA PHE A 349 -10.32 20.17 15.55
C PHE A 349 -9.24 20.92 16.34
N GLY A 350 -8.73 22.06 15.85
CA GLY A 350 -7.64 22.79 16.50
C GLY A 350 -6.28 22.11 16.37
N ASN A 351 -6.17 21.04 15.58
CA ASN A 351 -4.93 20.29 15.38
C ASN A 351 -4.83 19.80 13.91
N PRO A 352 -3.82 20.23 13.13
CA PRO A 352 -3.66 19.81 11.72
C PRO A 352 -3.35 18.32 11.55
N LEU A 353 -2.91 17.64 12.62
CA LEU A 353 -2.60 16.22 12.66
C LEU A 353 -3.66 15.42 13.43
N TYR A 354 -4.85 16.00 13.64
CA TYR A 354 -5.93 15.30 14.30
C TYR A 354 -6.26 14.00 13.55
N THR A 355 -6.38 12.91 14.29
CA THR A 355 -6.75 11.60 13.79
C THR A 355 -7.70 11.00 14.79
N GLU A 356 -8.91 10.71 14.33
CA GLU A 356 -9.93 10.09 15.19
C GLU A 356 -9.52 8.67 15.59
N ARG A 357 -8.74 8.01 14.73
CA ARG A 357 -8.34 6.62 14.88
C ARG A 357 -6.85 6.50 14.54
N PRO A 358 -5.94 6.61 15.53
CA PRO A 358 -4.50 6.45 15.30
C PRO A 358 -4.15 4.97 15.07
N TYR A 359 -4.59 4.40 13.95
CA TYR A 359 -4.46 2.98 13.61
C TYR A 359 -3.00 2.50 13.57
N PHE A 360 -2.04 3.42 13.44
CA PHE A 360 -0.60 3.11 13.50
C PHE A 360 -0.08 2.90 14.92
N LEU A 361 -0.67 3.57 15.91
CA LEU A 361 -0.16 3.60 17.28
C LEU A 361 -0.91 2.64 18.20
N LEU A 362 -2.23 2.53 18.04
CA LEU A 362 -3.08 1.74 18.92
C LEU A 362 -3.82 0.63 18.16
N PRO A 363 -3.87 -0.60 18.71
CA PRO A 363 -4.61 -1.69 18.10
C PRO A 363 -6.13 -1.40 18.12
N ARG A 364 -6.87 -1.75 17.06
CA ARG A 364 -8.31 -1.42 16.91
C ARG A 364 -9.18 -1.89 18.08
N TRP A 365 -8.83 -2.96 18.80
CA TRP A 365 -9.57 -3.39 20.00
C TRP A 365 -9.56 -2.34 21.12
N SER A 366 -8.55 -1.48 21.22
CA SER A 366 -8.53 -0.41 22.22
C SER A 366 -9.68 0.58 21.99
N LEU A 367 -10.16 0.72 20.76
CA LEU A 367 -11.32 1.57 20.43
C LEU A 367 -12.66 0.94 20.85
N TRP A 368 -12.72 -0.40 20.97
CA TRP A 368 -13.97 -1.11 21.31
C TRP A 368 -14.19 -1.24 22.82
N TYR A 369 -13.11 -1.31 23.60
CA TYR A 369 -13.18 -1.61 25.03
C TYR A 369 -12.85 -0.43 25.95
N TYR A 370 -12.38 0.68 25.39
CA TYR A 370 -12.08 1.87 26.16
C TYR A 370 -12.98 3.02 25.74
N LEU A 371 -13.50 3.76 26.73
CA LEU A 371 -14.26 4.99 26.50
C LEU A 371 -13.35 6.22 26.38
N GLY A 372 -12.06 6.09 26.75
CA GLY A 372 -11.04 7.13 26.65
C GLY A 372 -9.92 6.79 25.67
N THR A 373 -9.20 7.81 25.18
CA THR A 373 -8.00 7.63 24.36
C THR A 373 -6.83 7.18 25.23
N PHE A 374 -6.16 6.09 24.89
CA PHE A 374 -4.88 5.72 25.50
C PHE A 374 -3.78 6.68 25.03
N THR A 375 -3.03 7.25 25.95
CA THR A 375 -1.69 7.74 25.63
C THR A 375 -0.78 6.55 25.30
N PRO A 376 0.27 6.72 24.49
CA PRO A 376 1.24 5.65 24.23
C PRO A 376 1.83 5.06 25.51
N GLN A 377 2.02 5.89 26.55
CA GLN A 377 2.53 5.44 27.85
C GLN A 377 1.52 4.54 28.58
N GLU A 378 0.26 4.96 28.69
CA GLU A 378 -0.79 4.14 29.32
C GLU A 378 -0.99 2.80 28.60
N TYR A 379 -0.86 2.80 27.26
CA TYR A 379 -0.90 1.56 26.49
C TYR A 379 0.28 0.64 26.84
N LEU A 380 1.50 1.18 26.87
CA LEU A 380 2.69 0.42 27.24
C LEU A 380 2.55 -0.12 28.66
N ASP A 381 2.11 0.69 29.63
CA ASP A 381 1.90 0.25 31.00
C ASP A 381 0.85 -0.88 31.08
N TYR A 382 -0.24 -0.76 30.31
CA TYR A 382 -1.29 -1.78 30.23
C TYR A 382 -0.78 -3.13 29.69
N VAL A 383 0.04 -3.11 28.63
CA VAL A 383 0.52 -4.34 27.99
C VAL A 383 1.81 -4.90 28.60
N GLY A 384 2.38 -4.26 29.63
CA GLY A 384 3.64 -4.70 30.25
C GLY A 384 4.90 -4.22 29.52
N GLY A 385 4.86 -2.99 29.02
CA GLY A 385 5.95 -2.29 28.35
C GLY A 385 6.10 -2.65 26.86
N ILE A 386 7.26 -2.32 26.31
CA ILE A 386 7.59 -2.55 24.89
C ILE A 386 7.54 -4.05 24.56
N GLY A 387 7.99 -4.92 25.46
CA GLY A 387 7.99 -6.38 25.26
C GLY A 387 6.58 -6.95 25.04
N GLY A 388 5.61 -6.56 25.87
CA GLY A 388 4.23 -6.98 25.70
C GLY A 388 3.57 -6.38 24.47
N ALA A 389 3.87 -5.12 24.13
CA ALA A 389 3.41 -4.51 22.89
C ALA A 389 3.91 -5.28 21.65
N LEU A 390 5.18 -5.69 21.65
CA LEU A 390 5.77 -6.52 20.59
C LEU A 390 5.13 -7.92 20.55
N ALA A 391 4.92 -8.56 21.70
CA ALA A 391 4.28 -9.88 21.78
C ALA A 391 2.86 -9.87 21.22
N ILE A 392 2.06 -8.86 21.59
CA ILE A 392 0.71 -8.65 21.03
C ILE A 392 0.79 -8.46 19.51
N ARG A 393 1.71 -7.61 19.03
CA ARG A 393 1.91 -7.42 17.58
C ARG A 393 2.29 -8.71 16.86
N LEU A 394 3.20 -9.51 17.41
CA LEU A 394 3.59 -10.81 16.85
C LEU A 394 2.44 -11.83 16.85
N TYR A 395 1.64 -11.87 17.92
CA TYR A 395 0.45 -12.72 17.98
C TYR A 395 -0.58 -12.33 16.91
N ASN A 396 -0.85 -11.04 16.76
CA ASN A 396 -1.78 -10.54 15.74
C ASN A 396 -1.24 -10.79 14.32
N TYR A 397 0.07 -10.69 14.12
CA TYR A 397 0.73 -11.07 12.88
C TYR A 397 0.49 -12.55 12.57
N ALA A 398 0.72 -13.44 13.54
CA ALA A 398 0.49 -14.88 13.36
C ALA A 398 -0.98 -15.18 13.02
N ARG A 399 -1.93 -14.57 13.73
CA ARG A 399 -3.37 -14.73 13.48
C ARG A 399 -3.81 -14.21 12.11
N PHE A 400 -3.24 -13.10 11.67
CA PHE A 400 -3.56 -12.60 10.34
C PHE A 400 -2.91 -13.42 9.24
N VAL A 401 -1.67 -13.91 9.42
CA VAL A 401 -1.05 -14.84 8.47
C VAL A 401 -1.91 -16.10 8.35
N GLU A 402 -2.40 -16.63 9.48
CA GLU A 402 -3.37 -17.73 9.53
C GLU A 402 -4.64 -17.39 8.72
N ASN A 403 -5.20 -16.19 8.89
CA ASN A 403 -6.40 -15.75 8.14
C ASN A 403 -6.13 -15.45 6.66
N ILE A 404 -5.01 -14.84 6.30
CA ILE A 404 -4.66 -14.60 4.90
C ILE A 404 -4.53 -15.93 4.18
N PHE A 405 -3.78 -16.87 4.77
CA PHE A 405 -3.44 -18.13 4.12
C PHE A 405 -4.39 -19.28 4.43
N SER A 406 -5.60 -18.97 4.90
CA SER A 406 -6.61 -20.00 5.10
C SER A 406 -7.04 -20.59 3.75
N ASP A 407 -6.63 -21.82 3.53
CA ASP A 407 -6.86 -22.59 2.31
C ASP A 407 -7.79 -23.79 2.55
N GLY A 408 -8.28 -23.95 3.78
CA GLY A 408 -9.08 -25.10 4.19
C GLY A 408 -8.29 -26.41 4.28
N MET A 409 -6.99 -26.42 3.98
CA MET A 409 -6.14 -27.61 4.06
C MET A 409 -5.15 -27.54 5.23
N GLY A 410 -4.41 -26.43 5.34
CA GLY A 410 -3.47 -26.17 6.43
C GLY A 410 -4.02 -25.25 7.51
N TYR A 411 -4.86 -24.29 7.14
CA TYR A 411 -5.49 -23.33 8.05
C TYR A 411 -6.99 -23.24 7.76
N PHE A 412 -7.82 -23.54 8.76
CA PHE A 412 -9.27 -23.62 8.64
C PHE A 412 -9.91 -22.43 9.37
N THR A 413 -9.88 -21.25 8.74
CA THR A 413 -10.59 -20.06 9.23
C THR A 413 -11.67 -19.66 8.23
N GLN A 414 -12.67 -18.89 8.68
CA GLN A 414 -13.87 -18.60 7.89
C GLN A 414 -13.61 -17.70 6.67
N VAL A 415 -12.46 -17.01 6.62
CA VAL A 415 -12.22 -15.96 5.61
C VAL A 415 -10.75 -15.98 5.16
N GLY A 416 -10.41 -16.98 4.33
CA GLY A 416 -9.12 -17.05 3.63
C GLY A 416 -9.03 -16.08 2.46
N LEU A 417 -8.10 -15.13 2.49
CA LEU A 417 -7.88 -14.20 1.36
C LEU A 417 -7.07 -14.84 0.22
N MET A 418 -6.15 -15.76 0.54
CA MET A 418 -5.24 -16.38 -0.41
C MET A 418 -4.98 -17.84 -0.01
N PRO A 419 -5.07 -18.81 -0.93
CA PRO A 419 -4.59 -20.16 -0.63
C PRO A 419 -3.09 -20.14 -0.33
N ALA A 420 -2.61 -20.86 0.69
CA ALA A 420 -1.18 -20.97 0.99
C ALA A 420 -0.36 -21.44 -0.23
N LEU A 421 -0.97 -22.29 -1.07
CA LEU A 421 -0.39 -22.74 -2.34
C LEU A 421 -0.02 -21.59 -3.29
N MET A 422 -0.62 -20.42 -3.16
CA MET A 422 -0.30 -19.27 -3.98
C MET A 422 1.12 -18.74 -3.74
N LEU A 423 1.72 -19.00 -2.57
CA LEU A 423 3.13 -18.69 -2.32
C LEU A 423 4.06 -19.47 -3.26
N PHE A 424 3.74 -20.73 -3.59
CA PHE A 424 4.49 -21.50 -4.57
C PHE A 424 4.32 -20.93 -5.97
N ALA A 425 3.11 -20.50 -6.34
CA ALA A 425 2.87 -19.84 -7.63
C ALA A 425 3.66 -18.53 -7.77
N ILE A 426 3.71 -17.72 -6.71
CA ILE A 426 4.54 -16.51 -6.65
C ILE A 426 6.02 -16.88 -6.81
N GLY A 427 6.51 -17.87 -6.06
CA GLY A 427 7.90 -18.35 -6.18
C GLY A 427 8.24 -18.88 -7.57
N ALA A 428 7.33 -19.61 -8.21
CA ALA A 428 7.49 -20.11 -9.56
C ALA A 428 7.50 -18.97 -10.60
N ALA A 429 6.66 -17.94 -10.42
CA ALA A 429 6.62 -16.77 -11.31
C ALA A 429 7.97 -16.01 -11.35
N TYR A 430 8.79 -16.12 -10.30
CA TYR A 430 10.14 -15.55 -10.26
C TYR A 430 11.20 -16.36 -11.02
N ARG A 431 10.91 -17.60 -11.44
CA ARG A 431 11.87 -18.44 -12.20
C ARG A 431 11.90 -18.14 -13.70
N PHE A 432 10.89 -17.47 -14.25
CA PHE A 432 10.86 -17.17 -15.68
C PHE A 432 11.93 -16.13 -16.06
N PRO A 433 12.70 -16.36 -17.14
CA PRO A 433 13.71 -15.43 -17.61
C PRO A 433 13.05 -14.11 -17.99
N GLN A 434 13.60 -13.01 -17.47
CA GLN A 434 13.07 -11.67 -17.70
C GLN A 434 14.19 -10.64 -17.84
N MET A 435 13.84 -9.50 -18.44
CA MET A 435 14.74 -8.35 -18.48
C MET A 435 15.09 -7.89 -17.06
N ARG A 436 16.34 -7.47 -16.87
CA ARG A 436 16.87 -7.07 -15.55
C ARG A 436 16.04 -5.97 -14.88
N GLU A 437 15.52 -5.03 -15.68
CA GLU A 437 14.67 -3.94 -15.18
C GLU A 437 13.30 -4.42 -14.67
N GLN A 438 12.62 -5.29 -15.43
CA GLN A 438 11.35 -5.89 -15.00
C GLN A 438 11.54 -6.71 -13.71
N ARG A 439 12.65 -7.43 -13.58
CA ARG A 439 12.98 -8.16 -12.34
C ARG A 439 13.13 -7.22 -11.14
N ARG A 440 13.81 -6.08 -11.29
CA ARG A 440 13.96 -5.08 -10.22
C ARG A 440 12.61 -4.47 -9.83
N LEU A 441 11.78 -4.15 -10.82
CA LEU A 441 10.43 -3.62 -10.58
C LEU A 441 9.55 -4.63 -9.84
N ARG A 442 9.53 -5.90 -10.25
CA ARG A 442 8.78 -6.95 -9.55
C ARG A 442 9.23 -7.13 -8.11
N LEU A 443 10.54 -7.17 -7.88
CA LEU A 443 11.11 -7.25 -6.52
C LEU A 443 10.68 -6.06 -5.68
N LEU A 444 10.72 -4.85 -6.22
CA LEU A 444 10.26 -3.65 -5.52
C LEU A 444 8.78 -3.73 -5.16
N LEU A 445 7.91 -4.07 -6.11
CA LEU A 445 6.47 -4.18 -5.87
C LEU A 445 6.15 -5.29 -4.87
N THR A 446 6.86 -6.41 -4.92
CA THR A 446 6.70 -7.51 -3.95
C THR A 446 7.20 -7.10 -2.58
N ALA A 447 8.34 -6.42 -2.49
CA ALA A 447 8.83 -5.86 -1.23
C ALA A 447 7.87 -4.80 -0.67
N THR A 448 7.24 -4.01 -1.52
CA THR A 448 6.22 -3.02 -1.14
C THR A 448 5.02 -3.71 -0.51
N VAL A 449 4.46 -4.72 -1.19
CA VAL A 449 3.33 -5.49 -0.65
C VAL A 449 3.73 -6.19 0.65
N ALA A 450 4.93 -6.78 0.72
CA ALA A 450 5.41 -7.43 1.94
C ALA A 450 5.56 -6.44 3.11
N VAL A 451 6.17 -5.28 2.88
CA VAL A 451 6.31 -4.21 3.88
C VAL A 451 4.95 -3.66 4.29
N GLN A 452 4.05 -3.46 3.33
CA GLN A 452 2.69 -3.00 3.63
C GLN A 452 1.91 -4.03 4.42
N LEU A 453 1.97 -5.31 4.05
CA LEU A 453 1.41 -6.36 4.88
C LEU A 453 2.00 -6.24 6.29
N LEU A 454 3.32 -6.22 6.46
CA LEU A 454 3.98 -6.09 7.77
C LEU A 454 3.56 -4.85 8.59
N LEU A 455 3.29 -3.72 7.93
CA LEU A 455 2.93 -2.45 8.59
C LEU A 455 1.42 -2.31 8.84
N SER A 456 0.59 -2.64 7.84
CA SER A 456 -0.88 -2.68 7.92
C SER A 456 -1.38 -3.78 8.88
N LEU A 457 -0.55 -4.78 9.14
CA LEU A 457 -0.75 -5.85 10.11
C LEU A 457 -0.90 -5.40 11.57
N GLY A 458 -0.67 -4.13 11.87
CA GLY A 458 -1.10 -3.51 13.13
C GLY A 458 -2.62 -3.38 13.29
N TYR A 459 -3.42 -3.69 12.26
CA TYR A 459 -4.88 -3.58 12.27
C TYR A 459 -5.55 -4.83 12.85
N VAL A 460 -5.54 -4.94 14.18
CA VAL A 460 -5.96 -6.14 14.95
C VAL A 460 -7.46 -6.43 14.97
N GLY A 461 -8.32 -5.60 14.35
CA GLY A 461 -9.75 -5.63 14.64
C GLY A 461 -10.60 -6.69 13.95
N TYR A 462 -10.06 -7.55 13.08
CA TYR A 462 -10.86 -8.53 12.33
C TYR A 462 -10.53 -9.99 12.65
N ALA A 463 -9.47 -10.27 13.41
CA ALA A 463 -9.09 -11.65 13.74
C ALA A 463 -9.74 -12.09 15.06
N GLY A 464 -11.04 -12.39 15.01
CA GLY A 464 -11.76 -13.06 16.10
C GLY A 464 -12.77 -12.19 16.83
N ASN A 465 -13.96 -12.08 16.25
CA ASN A 465 -15.19 -12.16 17.03
C ASN A 465 -15.76 -13.57 16.87
#